data_AF-A0A158GMG0-F1
#
_entry.id   AF-A0A158GMG0-F1
#
_cell.length_a   1.000
_cell.length_b   1.000
_cell.length_c   1.000
_cell.angle_alpha   90.00
_cell.angle_beta   90.00
_cell.angle_gamma   90.00
#
_symmetry.space_group_name_H-M   'P 1'
#
loop_
_entity.id
_entity.type
_entity.pdbx_description
1 polymer ?
#
loop_
_entity_poly.entity_id
_entity_poly.type
_entity_poly.pdbx_seq_one_letter_code
_entity_poly.pdbx_strand_id
1 'polypeptide(L)'
;MSTDLDNITDEQIASIADRLSEEGRKVSPVTVWTEAKSGSVVAIAAGLQRWRDARQPDMPAHQPPTGLPDDLAETLVNVARRLWTVSRDETERLSGQRLSSVSQRLSIALAERDEALAEFEKSGDESARNRQQMTEMLSALRASEDSVARLREEVAAVTGRAQTAEARVEEAAQRASMEQSQLEALKASLDEERRAKEALNAALAGKDEEIARIAQERDAARQAHDEVYAQVSGKDDELARIASERDEARQQHDQSRASLAGRDEEIARIAAERDQAWQQHEHVKTSLAGRDEELARIVAERDQALQQHEHTKTSLAGRDEELARIVEERDRARQDHAELHALMSDKDEALARITEERDRARQEHEALSVASQEKSAEAERLSQDVSASQARAQAIEAQLNESLSRAAALEAELNEARGALASERDSTAARSAELAAQRDHVNHVSSELDDARKRISMLMEEKAEQGAELARVSNDVNALRERAESAEKNATDLAKRLVEKEQGDESELASLQRQISAQANAHSKAYDDLRTNAEQWVTYAKDLRQRLDVANEKILFIDARSTGEVALMRRLAVELERMKPDHELVLREAQQKLIGDKMAQQLAQKGYRYDPATAVMSKIES
;
A
#
# COMPACT_ATOMS: atom_id res chain seq x y z
N MET A 1 40.28 27.94 87.96
CA MET A 1 40.04 29.32 88.43
C MET A 1 40.72 29.42 89.79
N SER A 2 41.77 30.24 89.92
CA SER A 2 42.38 30.50 91.22
C SER A 2 41.42 31.31 92.07
N THR A 3 41.12 30.85 93.28
CA THR A 3 40.59 31.71 94.32
C THR A 3 41.77 32.15 95.18
N ASP A 4 42.43 33.22 94.77
CA ASP A 4 43.16 34.05 95.74
C ASP A 4 42.12 34.52 96.74
N LEU A 5 42.15 33.91 97.92
CA LEU A 5 41.33 34.35 99.04
C LEU A 5 41.96 35.63 99.57
N ASP A 6 41.31 36.76 99.29
CA ASP A 6 41.57 38.07 99.90
C ASP A 6 41.39 37.96 101.44
N ASN A 7 42.43 37.45 102.08
CA ASN A 7 42.51 37.26 103.52
C ASN A 7 42.85 38.60 104.16
N ILE A 8 41.80 39.32 104.58
CA ILE A 8 41.90 40.51 105.41
C ILE A 8 42.81 40.26 106.62
N THR A 9 43.81 41.13 106.84
CA THR A 9 44.78 40.96 107.93
C THR A 9 44.26 41.50 109.27
N ASP A 10 44.84 41.05 110.38
CA ASP A 10 44.47 41.53 111.71
C ASP A 10 44.72 43.06 111.85
N GLU A 11 45.77 43.64 111.23
CA GLU A 11 45.97 45.10 111.22
C GLU A 11 44.88 45.84 110.44
N GLN A 12 44.37 45.27 109.34
CA GLN A 12 43.27 45.86 108.56
C GLN A 12 41.97 45.84 109.36
N ILE A 13 41.68 44.72 110.04
CA ILE A 13 40.54 44.59 110.96
C ILE A 13 40.66 45.62 112.09
N ALA A 14 41.85 45.75 112.69
CA ALA A 14 42.13 46.74 113.73
C ALA A 14 41.94 48.19 113.25
N SER A 15 42.48 48.56 112.09
CA SER A 15 42.36 49.92 111.55
C SER A 15 40.92 50.31 111.21
N ILE A 16 40.11 49.36 110.73
CA ILE A 16 38.67 49.60 110.48
C ILE A 16 37.91 49.70 111.81
N ALA A 17 38.24 48.86 112.79
CA ALA A 17 37.65 48.90 114.12
C ALA A 17 37.97 50.21 114.87
N ASP A 18 39.19 50.73 114.72
CA ASP A 18 39.64 52.02 115.24
C ASP A 18 38.81 53.16 114.65
N ARG A 19 38.74 53.23 113.32
CA ARG A 19 37.97 54.26 112.60
C ARG A 19 36.48 54.23 112.94
N LEU A 20 35.87 53.05 112.99
CA LEU A 20 34.48 52.89 113.41
C LEU A 20 34.27 53.34 114.87
N SER A 21 35.25 53.14 115.75
CA SER A 21 35.20 53.61 117.14
C SER A 21 35.30 55.14 117.22
N GLU A 22 36.18 55.76 116.44
CA GLU A 22 36.33 57.22 116.33
C GLU A 22 35.09 57.89 115.73
N GLU A 23 34.44 57.24 114.76
CA GLU A 23 33.15 57.65 114.18
C GLU A 23 31.95 57.44 115.14
N GLY A 24 32.16 56.86 116.32
CA GLY A 24 31.09 56.52 117.27
C GLY A 24 30.14 55.41 116.78
N ARG A 25 30.52 54.68 115.72
CA ARG A 25 29.75 53.57 115.16
C ARG A 25 30.05 52.28 115.93
N LYS A 26 29.06 51.41 116.08
CA LYS A 26 29.20 50.15 116.82
C LYS A 26 30.12 49.18 116.06
N VAL A 27 31.29 48.88 116.62
CA VAL A 27 32.20 47.85 116.10
C VAL A 27 31.61 46.45 116.31
N SER A 28 31.41 45.72 115.22
CA SER A 28 30.84 44.37 115.14
C SER A 28 31.48 43.61 113.96
N PRO A 29 31.59 42.27 113.98
CA PRO A 29 32.11 41.51 112.84
C PRO A 29 31.37 41.79 111.53
N VAL A 30 30.06 42.02 111.60
CA VAL A 30 29.24 42.35 110.41
C VAL A 30 29.54 43.77 109.91
N THR A 31 29.72 44.76 110.79
CA THR A 31 30.00 46.14 110.36
C THR A 31 31.41 46.29 109.79
N VAL A 32 32.40 45.58 110.36
CA VAL A 32 33.75 45.53 109.79
C VAL A 32 33.77 44.79 108.45
N TRP A 33 33.00 43.70 108.32
CA TRP A 33 32.85 43.01 107.02
C TRP A 33 32.19 43.90 105.96
N THR A 34 31.17 44.71 106.31
CA THR A 34 30.57 45.65 105.33
C THR A 34 31.49 46.79 104.92
N GLU A 35 32.41 47.21 105.79
CA GLU A 35 33.38 48.28 105.50
C GLU A 35 34.60 47.75 104.73
N ALA A 36 35.07 46.53 105.04
CA ALA A 36 36.19 45.87 104.36
C ALA A 36 35.80 45.22 103.01
N LYS A 37 34.58 44.68 102.93
CA LYS A 37 34.01 43.93 101.79
C LYS A 37 34.82 42.71 101.31
N SER A 38 35.74 42.23 102.15
CA SER A 38 36.58 41.05 101.89
C SER A 38 36.79 40.24 103.17
N GLY A 39 37.31 39.01 103.02
CA GLY A 39 37.53 38.07 104.13
C GLY A 39 36.27 37.37 104.67
N SER A 40 36.51 36.32 105.45
CA SER A 40 35.45 35.58 106.16
C SER A 40 35.02 36.32 107.43
N VAL A 41 33.70 36.41 107.67
CA VAL A 41 33.13 37.00 108.90
C VAL A 41 33.68 36.34 110.17
N VAL A 42 34.05 35.05 110.11
CA VAL A 42 34.65 34.31 111.23
C VAL A 42 36.09 34.77 111.49
N ALA A 43 36.88 35.02 110.44
CA ALA A 43 38.24 35.56 110.58
C ALA A 43 38.19 37.00 111.11
N ILE A 44 37.26 37.82 110.62
CA ILE A 44 37.03 39.18 111.12
C ILE A 44 36.60 39.16 112.60
N ALA A 45 35.75 38.22 113.01
CA ALA A 45 35.37 38.08 114.42
C ALA A 45 36.57 37.72 115.31
N ALA A 46 37.49 36.87 114.84
CA ALA A 46 38.71 36.50 115.56
C ALA A 46 39.72 37.67 115.65
N GLY A 47 39.95 38.40 114.55
CA GLY A 47 40.79 39.61 114.58
C GLY A 47 40.20 40.73 115.43
N LEU A 48 38.88 40.94 115.40
CA LEU A 48 38.18 41.86 116.29
C LEU A 48 38.22 41.45 117.76
N GLN A 49 38.44 40.18 118.06
CA GLN A 49 38.66 39.71 119.43
C GLN A 49 40.06 40.11 119.87
N ARG A 50 41.10 39.74 119.11
CA ARG A 50 42.50 40.13 119.37
C ARG A 50 42.68 41.64 119.48
N TRP A 51 41.99 42.42 118.65
CA TRP A 51 41.97 43.88 118.69
C TRP A 51 41.39 44.45 120.00
N ARG A 52 40.30 43.86 120.51
CA ARG A 52 39.73 44.23 121.82
C ARG A 52 40.67 43.84 122.95
N ASP A 53 41.20 42.62 122.91
CA ASP A 53 42.11 42.10 123.92
C ASP A 53 43.39 42.95 124.00
N ALA A 54 43.91 43.44 122.85
CA ALA A 54 45.09 44.31 122.78
C ALA A 54 44.85 45.78 123.17
N ARG A 55 43.58 46.25 123.14
CA ARG A 55 43.19 47.61 123.55
C ARG A 55 42.71 47.71 124.99
N GLN A 56 42.62 46.58 125.70
CA GLN A 56 42.25 46.54 127.10
C GLN A 56 43.55 46.55 127.93
N PRO A 57 43.97 47.68 128.54
CA PRO A 57 45.08 47.65 129.49
C PRO A 57 44.71 46.71 130.64
N ASP A 58 45.72 46.01 131.17
CA ASP A 58 45.59 45.07 132.29
C ASP A 58 44.64 45.65 133.37
N MET A 59 43.43 45.08 133.43
CA MET A 59 42.47 45.46 134.46
C MET A 59 43.09 45.08 135.80
N PRO A 60 43.40 46.04 136.69
CA PRO A 60 43.96 45.69 137.99
C PRO A 60 42.97 44.77 138.69
N ALA A 61 43.47 43.62 139.16
CA ALA A 61 42.69 42.63 139.87
C ALA A 61 41.90 43.33 140.98
N HIS A 62 40.58 43.44 140.79
CA HIS A 62 39.72 44.16 141.72
C HIS A 62 39.68 43.38 143.02
N GLN A 63 40.43 43.86 144.02
CA GLN A 63 40.24 43.47 145.41
C GLN A 63 38.76 43.72 145.77
N PRO A 64 38.09 42.76 146.44
CA PRO A 64 36.67 42.85 146.68
C PRO A 64 36.35 44.04 147.59
N PRO A 65 35.29 44.82 147.31
CA PRO A 65 34.73 45.72 148.30
C PRO A 65 34.19 44.86 149.45
N THR A 66 34.91 44.92 150.57
CA THR A 66 34.55 44.46 151.93
C THR A 66 33.15 43.88 152.11
N GLY A 67 33.07 42.56 152.31
CA GLY A 67 31.98 41.95 153.10
C GLY A 67 30.77 41.40 152.33
N LEU A 68 31.00 40.47 151.40
CA LEU A 68 30.02 39.42 151.05
C LEU A 68 30.65 38.05 151.38
N PRO A 69 29.99 37.16 152.15
CA PRO A 69 30.56 35.85 152.48
C PRO A 69 30.80 35.01 151.21
N ASP A 70 31.92 34.28 151.15
CA ASP A 70 32.30 33.47 149.97
C ASP A 70 31.20 32.47 149.54
N ASP A 71 30.48 31.93 150.52
CA ASP A 71 29.32 31.02 150.36
C ASP A 71 28.19 31.64 149.50
N LEU A 72 28.03 32.97 149.54
CA LEU A 72 27.03 33.70 148.75
C LEU A 72 27.48 33.90 147.29
N ALA A 73 28.78 34.06 147.05
CA ALA A 73 29.31 34.20 145.70
C ALA A 73 29.26 32.87 144.94
N GLU A 74 29.61 31.76 145.61
CA GLU A 74 29.56 30.42 145.01
C GLU A 74 28.11 29.96 144.71
N THR A 75 27.15 30.28 145.58
CA THR A 75 25.73 30.03 145.28
C THR A 75 25.23 30.83 144.07
N LEU A 76 25.56 32.13 143.96
CA LEU A 76 25.17 32.93 142.79
C LEU A 76 25.79 32.43 141.47
N VAL A 77 27.05 31.99 141.47
CA VAL A 77 27.69 31.39 140.27
C VAL A 77 27.05 30.05 139.90
N ASN A 78 26.70 29.21 140.88
CA ASN A 78 26.01 27.94 140.63
C ASN A 78 24.58 28.16 140.13
N VAL A 79 23.87 29.18 140.62
CA VAL A 79 22.56 29.61 140.10
C VAL A 79 22.68 30.08 138.66
N ALA A 80 23.66 30.94 138.34
CA ALA A 80 23.91 31.42 136.99
C ALA A 80 24.22 30.28 136.00
N ARG A 81 25.04 29.29 136.39
CA ARG A 81 25.32 28.10 135.57
C ARG A 81 24.05 27.28 135.31
N ARG A 82 23.24 27.00 136.35
CA ARG A 82 21.99 26.23 136.19
C ARG A 82 20.97 26.94 135.31
N LEU A 83 20.87 28.26 135.44
CA LEU A 83 20.05 29.12 134.57
C LEU A 83 20.50 29.06 133.11
N TRP A 84 21.80 29.17 132.88
CA TRP A 84 22.40 29.09 131.56
C TRP A 84 22.12 27.74 130.88
N THR A 85 22.34 26.62 131.59
CA THR A 85 22.08 25.28 131.04
C THR A 85 20.60 25.09 130.68
N VAL A 86 19.66 25.38 131.59
CA VAL A 86 18.22 25.16 131.30
C VAL A 86 17.71 26.08 130.19
N SER A 87 18.16 27.34 130.13
CA SER A 87 17.80 28.23 129.03
C SER A 87 18.37 27.74 127.70
N ARG A 88 19.57 27.15 127.71
CA ARG A 88 20.21 26.59 126.53
C ARG A 88 19.49 25.35 126.03
N ASP A 89 19.24 24.38 126.92
CA ASP A 89 18.61 23.10 126.58
C ASP A 89 17.22 23.30 125.93
N GLU A 90 16.41 24.25 126.43
CA GLU A 90 15.11 24.56 125.85
C GLU A 90 15.21 25.27 124.48
N THR A 91 16.23 26.12 124.28
CA THR A 91 16.51 26.68 122.94
C THR A 91 17.02 25.63 121.95
N GLU A 92 17.82 24.66 122.39
CA GLU A 92 18.26 23.53 121.56
C GLU A 92 17.07 22.62 121.19
N ARG A 93 16.16 22.35 122.14
CA ARG A 93 14.94 21.56 121.91
C ARG A 93 14.00 22.22 120.89
N LEU A 94 13.71 23.50 121.04
CA LEU A 94 12.80 24.24 120.15
C LEU A 94 13.41 24.50 118.76
N SER A 95 14.72 24.76 118.69
CA SER A 95 15.41 24.89 117.39
C SER A 95 15.48 23.55 116.65
N GLY A 96 15.71 22.43 117.34
CA GLY A 96 15.60 21.08 116.77
C GLY A 96 14.21 20.77 116.20
N GLN A 97 13.14 21.12 116.91
CA GLN A 97 11.76 20.97 116.42
C GLN A 97 11.47 21.83 115.17
N ARG A 98 11.98 23.07 115.11
CA ARG A 98 11.81 23.91 113.91
C ARG A 98 12.66 23.40 112.74
N LEU A 99 13.88 22.95 112.99
CA LEU A 99 14.77 22.38 111.96
C LEU A 99 14.17 21.10 111.36
N SER A 100 13.56 20.22 112.16
CA SER A 100 12.88 19.04 111.62
C SER A 100 11.67 19.41 110.76
N SER A 101 10.87 20.41 111.14
CA SER A 101 9.74 20.89 110.33
C SER A 101 10.18 21.53 109.01
N VAL A 102 11.26 22.32 109.01
CA VAL A 102 11.85 22.90 107.80
C VAL A 102 12.46 21.81 106.91
N SER A 103 13.17 20.85 107.49
CA SER A 103 13.73 19.70 106.77
C SER A 103 12.64 18.84 106.10
N GLN A 104 11.54 18.58 106.81
CA GLN A 104 10.38 17.86 106.26
C GLN A 104 9.76 18.63 105.07
N ARG A 105 9.56 19.95 105.20
CA ARG A 105 9.03 20.78 104.08
C ARG A 105 9.98 20.81 102.89
N LEU A 106 11.29 20.86 103.12
CA LEU A 106 12.29 20.80 102.06
C LEU A 106 12.26 19.43 101.36
N SER A 107 12.12 18.33 102.11
CA SER A 107 12.00 16.99 101.54
C SER A 107 10.75 16.83 100.68
N ILE A 108 9.62 17.44 101.07
CA ILE A 108 8.38 17.44 100.27
C ILE A 108 8.59 18.26 98.98
N ALA A 109 9.12 19.49 99.09
CA ALA A 109 9.38 20.34 97.93
C ALA A 109 10.39 19.76 96.92
N LEU A 110 11.35 18.94 97.40
CA LEU A 110 12.27 18.21 96.53
C LEU A 110 11.56 17.05 95.81
N ALA A 111 10.68 16.30 96.49
CA ALA A 111 9.88 15.26 95.86
C ALA A 111 8.91 15.83 94.80
N GLU A 112 8.22 16.94 95.11
CA GLU A 112 7.33 17.65 94.19
C GLU A 112 8.09 18.16 92.95
N ARG A 113 9.32 18.66 93.13
CA ARG A 113 10.20 19.04 92.01
C ARG A 113 10.59 17.84 91.15
N ASP A 114 10.97 16.73 91.77
CA ASP A 114 11.46 15.55 91.06
C ASP A 114 10.33 14.83 90.29
N GLU A 115 9.11 14.86 90.84
CA GLU A 115 7.88 14.45 90.14
C GLU A 115 7.58 15.35 88.93
N ALA A 116 7.61 16.68 89.10
CA ALA A 116 7.41 17.63 88.01
C ALA A 116 8.49 17.53 86.89
N LEU A 117 9.74 17.20 87.25
CA LEU A 117 10.80 16.91 86.29
C LEU A 117 10.51 15.63 85.50
N ALA A 118 10.07 14.56 86.16
CA ALA A 118 9.70 13.31 85.49
C ALA A 118 8.49 13.49 84.54
N GLU A 119 7.50 14.30 84.91
CA GLU A 119 6.40 14.66 84.00
C GLU A 119 6.87 15.48 82.80
N PHE A 120 7.81 16.42 83.00
CA PHE A 120 8.38 17.21 81.91
C PHE A 120 9.22 16.35 80.94
N GLU A 121 10.07 15.46 81.46
CA GLU A 121 10.84 14.51 80.64
C GLU A 121 9.91 13.61 79.82
N LYS A 122 8.85 13.07 80.45
CA LYS A 122 7.82 12.27 79.77
C LYS A 122 7.11 13.06 78.65
N SER A 123 6.77 14.33 78.88
CA SER A 123 6.18 15.21 77.86
C SER A 123 7.16 15.46 76.70
N GLY A 124 8.46 15.62 76.99
CA GLY A 124 9.52 15.73 75.99
C GLY A 124 9.64 14.48 75.11
N ASP A 125 9.59 13.30 75.73
CA ASP A 125 9.57 11.99 75.07
C ASP A 125 8.35 11.79 74.17
N GLU A 126 7.15 12.10 74.66
CA GLU A 126 5.90 12.05 73.88
C GLU A 126 5.96 13.01 72.68
N SER A 127 6.46 14.23 72.91
CA SER A 127 6.69 15.23 71.86
C SER A 127 7.71 14.74 70.81
N ALA A 128 8.75 14.00 71.22
CA ALA A 128 9.73 13.40 70.32
C ALA A 128 9.13 12.25 69.49
N ARG A 129 8.35 11.35 70.10
CA ARG A 129 7.62 10.29 69.40
C ARG A 129 6.65 10.86 68.38
N ASN A 130 5.89 11.91 68.73
CA ASN A 130 4.97 12.60 67.82
C ASN A 130 5.72 13.21 66.62
N ARG A 131 6.91 13.82 66.82
CA ARG A 131 7.75 14.32 65.71
C ARG A 131 8.25 13.19 64.81
N GLN A 132 8.62 12.04 65.38
CA GLN A 132 9.04 10.87 64.61
C GLN A 132 7.88 10.34 63.76
N GLN A 133 6.70 10.13 64.36
CA GLN A 133 5.49 9.68 63.64
C GLN A 133 5.09 10.64 62.51
N MET A 134 5.18 11.96 62.73
CA MET A 134 4.95 12.96 61.68
C MET A 134 5.96 12.83 60.53
N THR A 135 7.23 12.56 60.84
CA THR A 135 8.28 12.35 59.83
C THR A 135 8.03 11.06 59.03
N GLU A 136 7.60 9.99 59.70
CA GLU A 136 7.24 8.72 59.07
C GLU A 136 6.02 8.88 58.15
N MET A 137 4.95 9.55 58.60
CA MET A 137 3.78 9.88 57.76
C MET A 137 4.15 10.74 56.55
N LEU A 138 5.02 11.75 56.71
CA LEU A 138 5.49 12.57 55.57
C LEU A 138 6.34 11.77 54.58
N SER A 139 7.12 10.78 55.05
CA SER A 139 7.88 9.90 54.16
C SER A 139 6.98 8.90 53.41
N ALA A 140 5.95 8.38 54.08
CA ALA A 140 4.93 7.53 53.47
C ALA A 140 4.11 8.29 52.42
N LEU A 141 3.70 9.53 52.73
CA LEU A 141 2.99 10.41 51.79
C LEU A 141 3.83 10.63 50.51
N ARG A 142 5.11 11.02 50.65
CA ARG A 142 6.01 11.18 49.49
C ARG A 142 6.19 9.91 48.68
N ALA A 143 6.34 8.76 49.33
CA ALA A 143 6.42 7.47 48.64
C ALA A 143 5.12 7.15 47.86
N SER A 144 3.96 7.54 48.39
CA SER A 144 2.68 7.43 47.68
C SER A 144 2.59 8.39 46.48
N GLU A 145 3.01 9.66 46.64
CA GLU A 145 3.09 10.65 45.57
C GLU A 145 4.00 10.20 44.42
N ASP A 146 5.19 9.68 44.74
CA ASP A 146 6.13 9.11 43.77
C ASP A 146 5.52 7.91 43.02
N SER A 147 4.77 7.05 43.72
CA SER A 147 4.08 5.92 43.08
C SER A 147 2.97 6.37 42.13
N VAL A 148 2.21 7.41 42.50
CA VAL A 148 1.17 8.01 41.66
C VAL A 148 1.79 8.71 40.45
N ALA A 149 2.94 9.35 40.60
CA ALA A 149 3.68 9.94 39.49
C ALA A 149 4.13 8.87 38.47
N ARG A 150 4.69 7.75 38.93
CA ARG A 150 5.05 6.61 38.06
C ARG A 150 3.84 6.01 37.35
N LEU A 151 2.73 5.78 38.06
CA LEU A 151 1.50 5.26 37.46
C LEU A 151 0.94 6.22 36.39
N ARG A 152 1.04 7.54 36.58
CA ARG A 152 0.64 8.53 35.56
C ARG A 152 1.55 8.47 34.33
N GLU A 153 2.86 8.28 34.50
CA GLU A 153 3.80 8.10 33.39
C GLU A 153 3.54 6.79 32.63
N GLU A 154 3.29 5.68 33.35
CA GLU A 154 2.91 4.39 32.76
C GLU A 154 1.60 4.50 31.98
N VAL A 155 0.57 5.16 32.54
CA VAL A 155 -0.70 5.42 31.84
C VAL A 155 -0.48 6.27 30.59
N ALA A 156 0.33 7.33 30.64
CA ALA A 156 0.66 8.13 29.46
C ALA A 156 1.39 7.29 28.38
N ALA A 157 2.32 6.42 28.78
CA ALA A 157 3.04 5.52 27.89
C ALA A 157 2.16 4.37 27.32
N VAL A 158 1.15 3.91 28.06
CA VAL A 158 0.11 3.00 27.55
C VAL A 158 -0.77 3.74 26.53
N THR A 159 -1.26 4.94 26.85
CA THR A 159 -2.11 5.75 25.97
C THR A 159 -1.41 6.09 24.65
N GLY A 160 -0.14 6.51 24.68
CA GLY A 160 0.64 6.76 23.46
C GLY A 160 0.84 5.51 22.59
N ARG A 161 1.00 4.33 23.21
CA ARG A 161 1.02 3.04 22.50
C ARG A 161 -0.34 2.67 21.91
N ALA A 162 -1.43 2.94 22.62
CA ALA A 162 -2.79 2.73 22.12
C ALA A 162 -3.08 3.61 20.89
N GLN A 163 -2.81 4.91 20.97
CA GLN A 163 -2.95 5.85 19.84
C GLN A 163 -2.10 5.45 18.62
N THR A 164 -0.88 4.95 18.86
CA THR A 164 -0.02 4.42 17.78
C THR A 164 -0.60 3.15 17.15
N ALA A 165 -1.28 2.31 17.93
CA ALA A 165 -1.95 1.11 17.41
C ALA A 165 -3.23 1.49 16.64
N GLU A 166 -4.03 2.42 17.15
CA GLU A 166 -5.22 2.96 16.48
C GLU A 166 -4.88 3.54 15.11
N ALA A 167 -3.86 4.40 15.02
CA ALA A 167 -3.39 4.97 13.75
C ALA A 167 -2.96 3.89 12.73
N ARG A 168 -2.34 2.80 13.18
CA ARG A 168 -1.98 1.65 12.31
C ARG A 168 -3.19 0.84 11.87
N VAL A 169 -4.21 0.69 12.72
CA VAL A 169 -5.47 0.04 12.37
C VAL A 169 -6.24 0.87 11.34
N GLU A 170 -6.25 2.19 11.48
CA GLU A 170 -6.86 3.10 10.51
C GLU A 170 -6.13 3.06 9.15
N GLU A 171 -4.79 3.09 9.16
CA GLU A 171 -3.99 2.93 7.93
C GLU A 171 -4.24 1.57 7.25
N ALA A 172 -4.29 0.48 8.03
CA ALA A 172 -4.61 -0.85 7.50
C ALA A 172 -6.02 -0.93 6.90
N ALA A 173 -7.01 -0.29 7.53
CA ALA A 173 -8.37 -0.21 7.00
C ALA A 173 -8.45 0.59 5.69
N GLN A 174 -7.69 1.68 5.58
CA GLN A 174 -7.57 2.45 4.33
C GLN A 174 -6.92 1.62 3.20
N ARG A 175 -5.85 0.88 3.50
CA ARG A 175 -5.21 -0.03 2.52
C ARG A 175 -6.16 -1.14 2.07
N ALA A 176 -6.84 -1.81 3.00
CA ALA A 176 -7.83 -2.84 2.67
C ALA A 176 -8.99 -2.31 1.81
N SER A 177 -9.44 -1.07 2.05
CA SER A 177 -10.46 -0.41 1.20
C SER A 177 -9.95 -0.14 -0.22
N MET A 178 -8.68 0.31 -0.35
CA MET A 178 -8.04 0.52 -1.65
C MET A 178 -7.89 -0.81 -2.42
N GLU A 179 -7.36 -1.85 -1.77
CA GLU A 179 -7.21 -3.20 -2.34
C GLU A 179 -8.56 -3.78 -2.76
N GLN A 180 -9.61 -3.64 -1.95
CA GLN A 180 -10.97 -4.07 -2.33
C GLN A 180 -11.46 -3.35 -3.59
N SER A 181 -11.25 -2.03 -3.71
CA SER A 181 -11.64 -1.27 -4.91
C SER A 181 -10.85 -1.70 -6.16
N GLN A 182 -9.56 -2.06 -6.00
CA GLN A 182 -8.74 -2.60 -7.07
C GLN A 182 -9.19 -3.99 -7.48
N LEU A 183 -9.53 -4.87 -6.53
CA LEU A 183 -10.08 -6.19 -6.80
C LEU A 183 -11.44 -6.12 -7.51
N GLU A 184 -12.28 -5.14 -7.19
CA GLU A 184 -13.54 -4.89 -7.88
C GLU A 184 -13.32 -4.39 -9.32
N ALA A 185 -12.37 -3.46 -9.52
CA ALA A 185 -11.99 -3.00 -10.87
C ALA A 185 -11.40 -4.14 -11.72
N LEU A 186 -10.54 -4.99 -11.16
CA LEU A 186 -9.97 -6.15 -11.84
C LEU A 186 -11.04 -7.20 -12.19
N LYS A 187 -12.02 -7.45 -11.31
CA LYS A 187 -13.17 -8.33 -11.61
C LYS A 187 -14.00 -7.76 -12.76
N ALA A 188 -14.32 -6.47 -12.74
CA ALA A 188 -15.06 -5.82 -13.82
C ALA A 188 -14.31 -5.91 -15.17
N SER A 189 -12.99 -5.70 -15.18
CA SER A 189 -12.16 -5.88 -16.37
C SER A 189 -12.14 -7.33 -16.87
N LEU A 190 -12.06 -8.32 -15.97
CA LEU A 190 -12.09 -9.74 -16.33
C LEU A 190 -13.44 -10.17 -16.91
N ASP A 191 -14.54 -9.66 -16.37
CA ASP A 191 -15.88 -9.95 -16.89
C ASP A 191 -16.15 -9.27 -18.25
N GLU A 192 -15.56 -8.09 -18.50
CA GLU A 192 -15.60 -7.46 -19.82
C GLU A 192 -14.75 -8.23 -20.84
N GLU A 193 -13.56 -8.71 -20.46
CA GLU A 193 -12.74 -9.64 -21.26
C GLU A 193 -13.47 -10.94 -21.59
N ARG A 194 -14.29 -11.47 -20.66
CA ARG A 194 -15.15 -12.64 -20.91
C ARG A 194 -16.23 -12.33 -21.93
N ARG A 195 -16.95 -11.21 -21.79
CA ARG A 195 -17.95 -10.76 -22.78
C ARG A 195 -17.35 -10.55 -24.16
N ALA A 196 -16.16 -9.94 -24.25
CA ALA A 196 -15.44 -9.76 -25.50
C ALA A 196 -15.12 -11.11 -26.17
N LYS A 197 -14.67 -12.10 -25.39
CA LYS A 197 -14.41 -13.47 -25.88
C LYS A 197 -15.68 -14.22 -26.27
N GLU A 198 -16.76 -14.07 -25.53
CA GLU A 198 -18.08 -14.62 -25.89
C GLU A 198 -18.60 -14.02 -27.19
N ALA A 199 -18.46 -12.70 -27.38
CA ALA A 199 -18.82 -12.01 -28.62
C ALA A 199 -17.94 -12.45 -29.81
N LEU A 200 -16.63 -12.61 -29.62
CA LEU A 200 -15.73 -13.14 -30.64
C LEU A 200 -16.06 -14.59 -31.01
N ASN A 201 -16.37 -15.45 -30.04
CA ASN A 201 -16.80 -16.82 -30.29
C ASN A 201 -18.13 -16.89 -31.05
N ALA A 202 -19.08 -16.00 -30.73
CA ALA A 202 -20.35 -15.89 -31.47
C ALA A 202 -20.13 -15.39 -32.91
N ALA A 203 -19.21 -14.44 -33.12
CA ALA A 203 -18.83 -13.97 -34.45
C ALA A 203 -18.12 -15.07 -35.27
N LEU A 204 -17.24 -15.87 -34.65
CA LEU A 204 -16.60 -17.03 -35.29
C LEU A 204 -17.63 -18.09 -35.69
N ALA A 205 -18.55 -18.46 -34.79
CA ALA A 205 -19.63 -19.40 -35.11
C ALA A 205 -20.50 -18.90 -36.29
N GLY A 206 -20.83 -17.60 -36.32
CA GLY A 206 -21.54 -17.01 -37.45
C GLY A 206 -20.74 -17.04 -38.77
N LYS A 207 -19.40 -16.94 -38.70
CA LYS A 207 -18.52 -17.09 -39.87
C LYS A 207 -18.39 -18.54 -40.32
N ASP A 208 -18.35 -19.49 -39.40
CA ASP A 208 -18.37 -20.93 -39.73
C ASP A 208 -19.69 -21.33 -40.42
N GLU A 209 -20.83 -20.79 -39.98
CA GLU A 209 -22.12 -20.95 -40.66
C GLU A 209 -22.15 -20.32 -42.06
N GLU A 210 -21.50 -19.17 -42.26
CA GLU A 210 -21.38 -18.51 -43.56
C GLU A 210 -20.48 -19.32 -44.51
N ILE A 211 -19.35 -19.82 -44.02
CA ILE A 211 -18.45 -20.73 -44.76
C ILE A 211 -19.18 -22.03 -45.13
N ALA A 212 -19.96 -22.61 -44.22
CA ALA A 212 -20.75 -23.81 -44.49
C ALA A 212 -21.80 -23.56 -45.59
N ARG A 213 -22.48 -22.41 -45.58
CA ARG A 213 -23.41 -22.00 -46.65
C ARG A 213 -22.70 -21.82 -47.98
N ILE A 214 -21.59 -21.08 -48.02
CA ILE A 214 -20.80 -20.86 -49.25
C ILE A 214 -20.26 -22.18 -49.81
N ALA A 215 -19.83 -23.12 -48.94
CA ALA A 215 -19.40 -24.45 -49.36
C ALA A 215 -20.55 -25.25 -50.00
N GLN A 216 -21.74 -25.22 -49.41
CA GLN A 216 -22.94 -25.86 -49.96
C GLN A 216 -23.38 -25.23 -51.30
N GLU A 217 -23.38 -23.90 -51.39
CA GLU A 217 -23.70 -23.16 -52.63
C GLU A 217 -22.69 -23.49 -53.74
N ARG A 218 -21.39 -23.53 -53.43
CA ARG A 218 -20.33 -23.94 -54.37
C ARG A 218 -20.53 -25.37 -54.86
N ASP A 219 -20.85 -26.30 -53.97
CA ASP A 219 -21.00 -27.70 -54.35
C ASP A 219 -22.30 -27.96 -55.12
N ALA A 220 -23.37 -27.22 -54.86
CA ALA A 220 -24.56 -27.16 -55.71
C ALA A 220 -24.25 -26.55 -57.10
N ALA A 221 -23.47 -25.47 -57.16
CA ALA A 221 -23.04 -24.86 -58.43
C ALA A 221 -22.15 -25.79 -59.26
N ARG A 222 -21.30 -26.61 -58.61
CA ARG A 222 -20.53 -27.68 -59.26
C ARG A 222 -21.42 -28.76 -59.83
N GLN A 223 -22.40 -29.26 -59.06
CA GLN A 223 -23.37 -30.25 -59.55
C GLN A 223 -24.14 -29.72 -60.76
N ALA A 224 -24.59 -28.47 -60.72
CA ALA A 224 -25.26 -27.83 -61.86
C ALA A 224 -24.33 -27.67 -63.08
N HIS A 225 -23.05 -27.34 -62.87
CA HIS A 225 -22.06 -27.31 -63.95
C HIS A 225 -21.83 -28.69 -64.56
N ASP A 226 -21.69 -29.74 -63.75
CA ASP A 226 -21.48 -31.11 -64.22
C ASP A 226 -22.71 -31.64 -64.97
N GLU A 227 -23.92 -31.28 -64.53
CA GLU A 227 -25.18 -31.59 -65.22
C GLU A 227 -25.29 -30.86 -66.58
N VAL A 228 -24.92 -29.59 -66.64
CA VAL A 228 -24.82 -28.84 -67.92
C VAL A 228 -23.74 -29.46 -68.82
N TYR A 229 -22.58 -29.85 -68.27
CA TYR A 229 -21.51 -30.49 -69.03
C TYR A 229 -21.97 -31.83 -69.63
N ALA A 230 -22.70 -32.64 -68.86
CA ALA A 230 -23.32 -33.88 -69.35
C ALA A 230 -24.36 -33.61 -70.45
N GLN A 231 -25.18 -32.55 -70.33
CA GLN A 231 -26.11 -32.14 -71.38
C GLN A 231 -25.39 -31.68 -72.65
N VAL A 232 -24.31 -30.92 -72.54
CA VAL A 232 -23.49 -30.48 -73.68
C VAL A 232 -22.82 -31.68 -74.35
N SER A 233 -22.20 -32.59 -73.60
CA SER A 233 -21.62 -33.82 -74.15
C SER A 233 -22.67 -34.68 -74.87
N GLY A 234 -23.89 -34.79 -74.32
CA GLY A 234 -24.99 -35.50 -74.98
C GLY A 234 -25.49 -34.81 -76.26
N LYS A 235 -25.45 -33.47 -76.30
CA LYS A 235 -25.74 -32.67 -77.50
C LYS A 235 -24.66 -32.84 -78.57
N ASP A 236 -23.40 -32.91 -78.18
CA ASP A 236 -22.27 -33.12 -79.09
C ASP A 236 -22.31 -34.55 -79.69
N ASP A 237 -22.66 -35.56 -78.89
CA ASP A 237 -22.93 -36.93 -79.39
C ASP A 237 -24.13 -36.97 -80.37
N GLU A 238 -25.21 -36.23 -80.08
CA GLU A 238 -26.37 -36.10 -80.97
C GLU A 238 -26.00 -35.39 -82.28
N LEU A 239 -25.23 -34.30 -82.21
CA LEU A 239 -24.70 -33.59 -83.38
C LEU A 239 -23.76 -34.47 -84.21
N ALA A 240 -22.93 -35.31 -83.58
CA ALA A 240 -22.07 -36.26 -84.27
C ALA A 240 -22.88 -37.33 -85.02
N ARG A 241 -23.97 -37.84 -84.43
CA ARG A 241 -24.92 -38.75 -85.11
C ARG A 241 -25.59 -38.08 -86.30
N ILE A 242 -26.15 -36.88 -86.11
CA ILE A 242 -26.78 -36.10 -87.19
C ILE A 242 -25.79 -35.79 -88.31
N ALA A 243 -24.52 -35.53 -87.98
CA ALA A 243 -23.47 -35.34 -88.98
C ALA A 243 -23.18 -36.63 -89.78
N SER A 244 -23.11 -37.79 -89.11
CA SER A 244 -22.96 -39.10 -89.77
C SER A 244 -24.14 -39.40 -90.69
N GLU A 245 -25.38 -39.29 -90.18
CA GLU A 245 -26.61 -39.51 -90.94
C GLU A 245 -26.70 -38.58 -92.18
N ARG A 246 -26.32 -37.32 -92.03
CA ARG A 246 -26.24 -36.35 -93.14
C ARG A 246 -25.20 -36.75 -94.18
N ASP A 247 -24.03 -37.23 -93.76
CA ASP A 247 -22.95 -37.59 -94.68
C ASP A 247 -23.22 -38.93 -95.37
N GLU A 248 -23.89 -39.88 -94.71
CA GLU A 248 -24.49 -41.06 -95.33
C GLU A 248 -25.58 -40.68 -96.35
N ALA A 249 -26.49 -39.76 -96.01
CA ALA A 249 -27.53 -39.29 -96.92
C ALA A 249 -26.94 -38.58 -98.15
N ARG A 250 -25.84 -37.83 -97.98
CA ARG A 250 -25.06 -37.25 -99.09
C ARG A 250 -24.45 -38.34 -99.97
N GLN A 251 -23.85 -39.37 -99.37
CA GLN A 251 -23.27 -40.48 -100.12
C GLN A 251 -24.35 -41.24 -100.93
N GLN A 252 -25.53 -41.49 -100.34
CA GLN A 252 -26.68 -42.10 -101.03
C GLN A 252 -27.21 -41.21 -102.17
N HIS A 253 -27.27 -39.90 -101.96
CA HIS A 253 -27.63 -38.94 -102.99
C HIS A 253 -26.62 -38.94 -104.16
N ASP A 254 -25.31 -38.95 -103.86
CA ASP A 254 -24.27 -38.96 -104.89
C ASP A 254 -24.21 -40.30 -105.65
N GLN A 255 -24.46 -41.43 -104.98
CA GLN A 255 -24.66 -42.73 -105.65
C GLN A 255 -25.88 -42.71 -106.58
N SER A 256 -27.00 -42.13 -106.12
CA SER A 256 -28.22 -41.99 -106.92
C SER A 256 -27.99 -41.08 -108.12
N ARG A 257 -27.26 -39.98 -107.94
CA ARG A 257 -26.87 -39.04 -109.00
C ARG A 257 -25.93 -39.68 -110.02
N ALA A 258 -24.98 -40.50 -109.59
CA ALA A 258 -24.11 -41.27 -110.49
C ALA A 258 -24.92 -42.32 -111.30
N SER A 259 -25.90 -42.99 -110.67
CA SER A 259 -26.82 -43.89 -111.38
C SER A 259 -27.70 -43.15 -112.40
N LEU A 260 -28.16 -41.93 -112.09
CA LEU A 260 -28.89 -41.09 -113.04
C LEU A 260 -28.00 -40.67 -114.21
N ALA A 261 -26.77 -40.19 -113.95
CA ALA A 261 -25.82 -39.84 -115.01
C ALA A 261 -25.50 -41.03 -115.94
N GLY A 262 -25.36 -42.24 -115.39
CA GLY A 262 -25.20 -43.46 -116.19
C GLY A 262 -26.42 -43.79 -117.07
N ARG A 263 -27.63 -43.51 -116.59
CA ARG A 263 -28.86 -43.61 -117.41
C ARG A 263 -28.94 -42.52 -118.47
N ASP A 264 -28.50 -41.31 -118.17
CA ASP A 264 -28.45 -40.22 -119.15
C ASP A 264 -27.46 -40.53 -120.28
N GLU A 265 -26.31 -41.15 -119.97
CA GLU A 265 -25.39 -41.70 -120.98
C GLU A 265 -26.02 -42.82 -121.81
N GLU A 266 -26.76 -43.74 -121.19
CA GLU A 266 -27.46 -44.82 -121.90
C GLU A 266 -28.55 -44.27 -122.83
N ILE A 267 -29.34 -43.28 -122.37
CA ILE A 267 -30.32 -42.55 -123.18
C ILE A 267 -29.62 -41.83 -124.35
N ALA A 268 -28.45 -41.22 -124.12
CA ALA A 268 -27.67 -40.57 -125.18
C ALA A 268 -27.15 -41.58 -126.23
N ARG A 269 -26.74 -42.79 -125.81
CA ARG A 269 -26.38 -43.88 -126.74
C ARG A 269 -27.58 -44.36 -127.55
N ILE A 270 -28.71 -44.62 -126.90
CA ILE A 270 -29.97 -45.02 -127.58
C ILE A 270 -30.43 -43.95 -128.58
N ALA A 271 -30.29 -42.67 -128.24
CA ALA A 271 -30.58 -41.56 -129.16
C ALA A 271 -29.63 -41.55 -130.37
N ALA A 272 -28.32 -41.77 -130.16
CA ALA A 272 -27.34 -41.85 -131.24
C ALA A 272 -27.58 -43.07 -132.15
N GLU A 273 -27.90 -44.23 -131.58
CA GLU A 273 -28.26 -45.46 -132.33
C GLU A 273 -29.54 -45.24 -133.16
N ARG A 274 -30.57 -44.61 -132.59
CA ARG A 274 -31.79 -44.22 -133.30
C ARG A 274 -31.49 -43.29 -134.46
N ASP A 275 -30.64 -42.29 -134.25
CA ASP A 275 -30.30 -41.30 -135.29
C ASP A 275 -29.44 -41.94 -136.39
N GLN A 276 -28.55 -42.87 -136.04
CA GLN A 276 -27.83 -43.71 -137.01
C GLN A 276 -28.79 -44.60 -137.82
N ALA A 277 -29.80 -45.20 -137.20
CA ALA A 277 -30.82 -45.98 -137.89
C ALA A 277 -31.67 -45.12 -138.84
N TRP A 278 -31.97 -43.87 -138.48
CA TRP A 278 -32.61 -42.90 -139.39
C TRP A 278 -31.74 -42.58 -140.62
N GLN A 279 -30.44 -42.36 -140.43
CA GLN A 279 -29.51 -42.14 -141.55
C GLN A 279 -29.42 -43.37 -142.46
N GLN A 280 -29.38 -44.58 -141.90
CA GLN A 280 -29.42 -45.83 -142.67
C GLN A 280 -30.74 -45.98 -143.46
N HIS A 281 -31.89 -45.68 -142.85
CA HIS A 281 -33.19 -45.73 -143.51
C HIS A 281 -33.28 -44.75 -144.70
N GLU A 282 -32.82 -43.50 -144.52
CA GLU A 282 -32.83 -42.50 -145.59
C GLU A 282 -31.85 -42.86 -146.73
N HIS A 283 -30.72 -43.51 -146.42
CA HIS A 283 -29.83 -44.09 -147.43
C HIS A 283 -30.48 -45.23 -148.23
N VAL A 284 -31.22 -46.13 -147.58
CA VAL A 284 -31.97 -47.20 -148.28
C VAL A 284 -33.07 -46.61 -149.17
N LYS A 285 -33.80 -45.61 -148.68
CA LYS A 285 -34.85 -44.89 -149.41
C LYS A 285 -34.32 -44.17 -150.65
N THR A 286 -33.15 -43.54 -150.57
CA THR A 286 -32.50 -42.93 -151.74
C THR A 286 -31.97 -43.97 -152.73
N SER A 287 -31.47 -45.13 -152.26
CA SER A 287 -31.12 -46.25 -153.14
C SER A 287 -32.34 -46.87 -153.85
N LEU A 288 -33.50 -46.93 -153.20
CA LEU A 288 -34.75 -47.35 -153.82
C LEU A 288 -35.22 -46.39 -154.91
N ALA A 289 -35.21 -45.07 -154.65
CA ALA A 289 -35.55 -44.07 -155.65
C ALA A 289 -34.66 -44.16 -156.91
N GLY A 290 -33.36 -44.41 -156.75
CA GLY A 290 -32.43 -44.65 -157.87
C GLY A 290 -32.78 -45.90 -158.69
N ARG A 291 -33.29 -46.96 -158.04
CA ARG A 291 -33.77 -48.16 -158.75
C ARG A 291 -35.09 -47.94 -159.47
N ASP A 292 -35.99 -47.11 -158.94
CA ASP A 292 -37.23 -46.75 -159.60
C ASP A 292 -36.98 -45.93 -160.89
N GLU A 293 -35.99 -45.03 -160.88
CA GLU A 293 -35.52 -44.34 -162.09
C GLU A 293 -34.91 -45.30 -163.12
N GLU A 294 -34.15 -46.30 -162.67
CA GLU A 294 -33.52 -47.31 -163.52
C GLU A 294 -34.57 -48.23 -164.18
N LEU A 295 -35.60 -48.64 -163.42
CA LEU A 295 -36.77 -49.36 -163.94
C LEU A 295 -37.55 -48.52 -164.96
N ALA A 296 -37.71 -47.21 -164.74
CA ALA A 296 -38.37 -46.32 -165.68
C ALA A 296 -37.61 -46.22 -167.02
N ARG A 297 -36.26 -46.24 -167.00
CA ARG A 297 -35.43 -46.29 -168.23
C ARG A 297 -35.62 -47.61 -168.97
N ILE A 298 -35.58 -48.75 -168.28
CA ILE A 298 -35.76 -50.09 -168.88
C ILE A 298 -37.14 -50.21 -169.56
N VAL A 299 -38.19 -49.62 -168.96
CA VAL A 299 -39.52 -49.56 -169.57
C VAL A 299 -39.54 -48.73 -170.85
N ALA A 300 -38.86 -47.57 -170.87
CA ALA A 300 -38.76 -46.72 -172.06
C ALA A 300 -37.98 -47.40 -173.21
N GLU A 301 -36.87 -48.09 -172.90
CA GLU A 301 -36.07 -48.83 -173.87
C GLU A 301 -36.85 -49.99 -174.52
N ARG A 302 -37.65 -50.72 -173.73
CA ARG A 302 -38.56 -51.77 -174.22
C ARG A 302 -39.57 -51.24 -175.23
N ASP A 303 -40.19 -50.10 -174.92
CA ASP A 303 -41.26 -49.54 -175.78
C ASP A 303 -40.69 -48.97 -177.09
N GLN A 304 -39.45 -48.45 -177.06
CA GLN A 304 -38.71 -48.06 -178.25
C GLN A 304 -38.37 -49.27 -179.16
N ALA A 305 -38.00 -50.41 -178.58
CA ALA A 305 -37.72 -51.64 -179.33
C ALA A 305 -38.99 -52.22 -180.01
N LEU A 306 -40.15 -52.12 -179.38
CA LEU A 306 -41.43 -52.58 -179.96
C LEU A 306 -41.83 -51.74 -181.18
N GLN A 307 -41.59 -50.42 -181.17
CA GLN A 307 -41.85 -49.56 -182.33
C GLN A 307 -40.95 -49.90 -183.53
N GLN A 308 -39.68 -50.26 -183.29
CA GLN A 308 -38.75 -50.69 -184.33
C GLN A 308 -39.19 -52.02 -184.99
N HIS A 309 -39.80 -52.93 -184.23
CA HIS A 309 -40.24 -54.24 -184.73
C HIS A 309 -41.49 -54.18 -185.63
N GLU A 310 -42.41 -53.23 -185.45
CA GLU A 310 -43.56 -53.08 -186.36
C GLU A 310 -43.17 -52.36 -187.67
N HIS A 311 -42.18 -51.46 -187.65
CA HIS A 311 -41.71 -50.77 -188.85
C HIS A 311 -41.04 -51.70 -189.88
N THR A 312 -40.27 -52.70 -189.42
CA THR A 312 -39.60 -53.67 -190.31
C THR A 312 -40.58 -54.64 -190.97
N LYS A 313 -41.65 -55.01 -190.27
CA LYS A 313 -42.67 -55.98 -190.71
C LYS A 313 -43.51 -55.48 -191.88
N THR A 314 -43.79 -54.18 -191.95
CA THR A 314 -44.55 -53.56 -193.05
C THR A 314 -43.73 -53.33 -194.32
N SER A 315 -42.40 -53.21 -194.20
CA SER A 315 -41.47 -52.98 -195.33
C SER A 315 -41.15 -54.25 -196.13
N LEU A 316 -41.31 -55.44 -195.53
CA LEU A 316 -41.04 -56.73 -196.16
C LEU A 316 -42.15 -57.23 -197.09
N ALA A 317 -43.41 -56.81 -196.88
CA ALA A 317 -44.55 -57.29 -197.67
C ALA A 317 -44.65 -56.68 -199.08
N GLY A 318 -43.90 -55.61 -199.39
CA GLY A 318 -43.97 -54.90 -200.67
C GLY A 318 -42.89 -55.27 -201.70
N ARG A 319 -41.90 -56.09 -201.34
CA ARG A 319 -40.72 -56.33 -202.20
C ARG A 319 -40.75 -57.61 -203.03
N ASP A 320 -41.66 -58.54 -202.74
CA ASP A 320 -41.76 -59.81 -203.48
C ASP A 320 -42.43 -59.68 -204.87
N GLU A 321 -43.06 -58.54 -205.19
CA GLU A 321 -43.66 -58.28 -206.51
C GLU A 321 -42.73 -57.56 -207.50
N GLU A 322 -41.69 -56.85 -207.05
CA GLU A 322 -40.73 -56.14 -207.94
C GLU A 322 -39.59 -57.03 -208.46
N LEU A 323 -39.24 -58.10 -207.75
CA LEU A 323 -38.17 -59.03 -208.14
C LEU A 323 -38.44 -59.79 -209.45
N ALA A 324 -39.67 -59.75 -209.96
CA ALA A 324 -40.02 -60.33 -211.27
C ALA A 324 -39.71 -59.44 -212.48
N ARG A 325 -39.43 -58.13 -212.30
CA ARG A 325 -39.24 -57.18 -213.42
C ARG A 325 -37.80 -56.76 -213.70
N ILE A 326 -36.90 -56.87 -212.72
CA ILE A 326 -35.52 -56.31 -212.80
C ILE A 326 -34.52 -57.27 -213.48
N VAL A 327 -34.94 -58.48 -213.86
CA VAL A 327 -34.10 -59.42 -214.64
C VAL A 327 -33.89 -58.97 -216.10
N GLU A 328 -34.74 -58.07 -216.63
CA GLU A 328 -34.69 -57.60 -218.03
C GLU A 328 -33.79 -56.37 -218.27
N GLU A 329 -33.44 -55.58 -217.25
CA GLU A 329 -32.63 -54.34 -217.42
C GLU A 329 -31.12 -54.54 -217.25
N ARG A 330 -30.70 -55.73 -216.78
CA ARG A 330 -29.28 -56.13 -216.60
C ARG A 330 -28.41 -55.92 -217.85
N ASP A 331 -29.01 -55.98 -219.04
CA ASP A 331 -28.26 -56.04 -220.30
C ASP A 331 -28.12 -54.66 -221.00
N ARG A 332 -28.57 -53.55 -220.39
CA ARG A 332 -28.57 -52.21 -221.03
C ARG A 332 -27.67 -51.12 -220.38
N ALA A 333 -27.10 -51.36 -219.20
CA ALA A 333 -26.27 -50.39 -218.46
C ALA A 333 -24.76 -50.73 -218.43
N ARG A 334 -24.26 -51.47 -219.43
CA ARG A 334 -22.82 -51.76 -219.63
C ARG A 334 -22.06 -50.71 -220.45
N GLN A 335 -22.65 -49.53 -220.72
CA GLN A 335 -22.19 -48.66 -221.80
C GLN A 335 -21.53 -47.32 -221.40
N ASP A 336 -21.69 -46.84 -220.16
CA ASP A 336 -21.09 -45.59 -219.66
C ASP A 336 -20.41 -45.86 -218.29
N HIS A 337 -19.22 -46.47 -218.20
CA HIS A 337 -17.88 -45.88 -218.41
C HIS A 337 -17.65 -44.58 -217.58
N ALA A 338 -16.76 -44.60 -216.58
CA ALA A 338 -15.35 -44.17 -216.64
C ALA A 338 -15.13 -42.64 -216.81
N GLU A 339 -13.99 -42.19 -216.26
CA GLU A 339 -13.52 -40.79 -216.14
C GLU A 339 -14.06 -40.00 -214.92
N LEU A 340 -13.17 -39.18 -214.35
CA LEU A 340 -13.28 -38.37 -213.11
C LEU A 340 -13.28 -39.14 -211.76
N HIS A 341 -12.43 -38.84 -210.77
CA HIS A 341 -11.16 -38.09 -210.67
C HIS A 341 -10.64 -38.32 -209.22
N ALA A 342 -9.45 -38.82 -208.88
CA ALA A 342 -8.07 -38.55 -209.35
C ALA A 342 -7.44 -37.20 -208.89
N LEU A 343 -7.98 -36.49 -207.88
CA LEU A 343 -7.42 -35.18 -207.49
C LEU A 343 -7.67 -34.69 -206.04
N MET A 344 -7.49 -35.55 -205.02
CA MET A 344 -7.34 -35.11 -203.60
C MET A 344 -6.31 -35.96 -202.83
N SER A 345 -5.15 -36.22 -203.45
CA SER A 345 -3.90 -36.42 -202.70
C SER A 345 -3.15 -35.09 -202.68
N ASP A 346 -2.30 -34.91 -201.68
CA ASP A 346 -1.33 -33.82 -201.55
C ASP A 346 -1.95 -32.43 -201.29
N LYS A 347 -2.24 -32.12 -200.01
CA LYS A 347 -1.67 -30.90 -199.37
C LYS A 347 -1.88 -30.72 -197.86
N ASP A 348 -0.83 -30.12 -197.28
CA ASP A 348 -0.79 -29.22 -196.10
C ASP A 348 -0.34 -29.77 -194.73
N GLU A 349 0.82 -30.45 -194.76
CA GLU A 349 1.86 -30.28 -193.73
C GLU A 349 2.32 -28.80 -193.65
N ALA A 350 1.63 -27.96 -192.88
CA ALA A 350 1.96 -26.52 -192.81
C ALA A 350 1.72 -25.80 -191.45
N LEU A 351 1.69 -26.50 -190.30
CA LEU A 351 1.58 -25.86 -188.96
C LEU A 351 2.62 -26.37 -187.93
N ALA A 352 3.89 -26.36 -188.32
CA ALA A 352 5.01 -26.82 -187.49
C ALA A 352 6.01 -25.71 -187.05
N ARG A 353 5.61 -24.42 -187.02
CA ARG A 353 6.54 -23.29 -186.76
C ARG A 353 5.98 -22.09 -185.97
N ILE A 354 5.42 -22.31 -184.77
CA ILE A 354 5.52 -21.42 -183.59
C ILE A 354 5.39 -22.35 -182.36
N THR A 355 6.29 -22.47 -181.36
CA THR A 355 7.66 -21.95 -181.13
C THR A 355 7.88 -20.44 -181.09
N GLU A 356 8.01 -19.87 -179.88
CA GLU A 356 9.33 -19.53 -179.27
C GLU A 356 9.20 -18.83 -177.88
N GLU A 357 8.02 -18.32 -177.49
CA GLU A 357 7.98 -17.10 -176.65
C GLU A 357 7.37 -17.18 -175.22
N ARG A 358 7.58 -18.26 -174.43
CA ARG A 358 7.17 -18.21 -172.99
C ARG A 358 7.98 -18.97 -171.94
N ASP A 359 9.06 -19.65 -172.29
CA ASP A 359 9.95 -20.33 -171.33
C ASP A 359 10.87 -19.36 -170.54
N ARG A 360 10.36 -18.21 -170.09
CA ARG A 360 11.16 -17.15 -169.43
C ARG A 360 10.55 -16.46 -168.21
N ALA A 361 9.42 -16.93 -167.64
CA ALA A 361 8.71 -16.16 -166.61
C ALA A 361 8.25 -16.92 -165.33
N ARG A 362 8.68 -18.17 -165.08
CA ARG A 362 8.27 -18.92 -163.86
C ARG A 362 9.36 -19.71 -163.12
N GLN A 363 10.64 -19.52 -163.44
CA GLN A 363 11.74 -20.18 -162.72
C GLN A 363 12.22 -19.46 -161.43
N GLU A 364 11.56 -18.38 -160.98
CA GLU A 364 12.12 -17.48 -159.94
C GLU A 364 11.41 -17.45 -158.58
N HIS A 365 10.32 -18.20 -158.32
CA HIS A 365 9.54 -18.01 -157.08
C HIS A 365 9.57 -19.17 -156.04
N GLU A 366 10.41 -20.19 -156.25
CA GLU A 366 10.45 -21.41 -155.42
C GLU A 366 11.58 -21.41 -154.35
N ALA A 367 12.34 -20.31 -154.24
CA ALA A 367 13.61 -20.26 -153.49
C ALA A 367 13.64 -19.37 -152.22
N LEU A 368 12.50 -18.84 -151.74
CA LEU A 368 12.49 -17.90 -150.58
C LEU A 368 11.52 -18.23 -149.42
N SER A 369 10.77 -19.35 -149.48
CA SER A 369 9.78 -19.68 -148.43
C SER A 369 10.37 -20.36 -147.18
N VAL A 370 11.47 -21.12 -147.32
CA VAL A 370 11.95 -22.02 -146.26
C VAL A 370 12.78 -21.31 -145.17
N ALA A 371 13.49 -20.23 -145.52
CA ALA A 371 14.38 -19.52 -144.58
C ALA A 371 13.65 -18.60 -143.56
N SER A 372 12.32 -18.48 -143.64
CA SER A 372 11.53 -17.62 -142.75
C SER A 372 10.93 -18.34 -141.54
N GLN A 373 10.83 -19.66 -141.56
CA GLN A 373 10.04 -20.44 -140.59
C GLN A 373 10.84 -20.88 -139.35
N GLU A 374 12.17 -20.88 -139.42
CA GLU A 374 13.04 -21.35 -138.32
C GLU A 374 13.35 -20.23 -137.30
N LYS A 375 13.31 -18.95 -137.69
CA LYS A 375 13.57 -17.81 -136.78
C LYS A 375 12.40 -17.41 -135.88
N SER A 376 11.17 -17.82 -136.18
CA SER A 376 10.02 -17.55 -135.30
C SER A 376 9.94 -18.50 -134.11
N ALA A 377 10.36 -19.76 -134.29
CA ALA A 377 10.32 -20.79 -133.24
C ALA A 377 11.34 -20.57 -132.10
N GLU A 378 12.49 -19.94 -132.38
CA GLU A 378 13.48 -19.60 -131.34
C GLU A 378 13.06 -18.40 -130.46
N ALA A 379 12.25 -17.48 -131.01
CA ALA A 379 11.74 -16.33 -130.26
C ALA A 379 10.67 -16.72 -129.22
N GLU A 380 9.81 -17.68 -129.54
CA GLU A 380 8.78 -18.16 -128.61
C GLU A 380 9.38 -18.99 -127.46
N ARG A 381 10.44 -19.77 -127.72
CA ARG A 381 11.16 -20.55 -126.69
C ARG A 381 11.79 -19.67 -125.60
N LEU A 382 12.48 -18.59 -125.99
CA LEU A 382 13.11 -17.68 -125.03
C LEU A 382 12.07 -16.90 -124.20
N SER A 383 10.90 -16.61 -124.76
CA SER A 383 9.78 -16.00 -124.03
C SER A 383 9.19 -16.94 -122.96
N GLN A 384 9.10 -18.25 -123.25
CA GLN A 384 8.61 -19.25 -122.30
C GLN A 384 9.59 -19.51 -121.15
N ASP A 385 10.91 -19.58 -121.41
CA ASP A 385 11.92 -19.79 -120.36
C ASP A 385 12.02 -18.61 -119.37
N VAL A 386 11.96 -17.37 -119.87
CA VAL A 386 11.90 -16.18 -119.00
C VAL A 386 10.64 -16.22 -118.13
N SER A 387 9.48 -16.52 -118.71
CA SER A 387 8.21 -16.65 -117.99
C SER A 387 8.25 -17.73 -116.89
N ALA A 388 8.85 -18.89 -117.19
CA ALA A 388 9.02 -19.98 -116.24
C ALA A 388 10.00 -19.63 -115.09
N SER A 389 11.05 -18.87 -115.38
CA SER A 389 11.98 -18.39 -114.34
C SER A 389 11.32 -17.38 -113.40
N GLN A 390 10.47 -16.49 -113.92
CA GLN A 390 9.79 -15.46 -113.14
C GLN A 390 8.67 -16.04 -112.25
N ALA A 391 7.94 -17.05 -112.73
CA ALA A 391 7.00 -17.80 -111.90
C ALA A 391 7.68 -18.54 -110.74
N ARG A 392 8.90 -19.06 -110.94
CA ARG A 392 9.71 -19.70 -109.88
C ARG A 392 10.21 -18.67 -108.86
N ALA A 393 10.62 -17.47 -109.29
CA ALA A 393 10.99 -16.39 -108.39
C ALA A 393 9.80 -15.96 -107.49
N GLN A 394 8.62 -15.76 -108.08
CA GLN A 394 7.40 -15.40 -107.34
C GLN A 394 6.96 -16.49 -106.34
N ALA A 395 7.13 -17.77 -106.69
CA ALA A 395 6.85 -18.87 -105.76
C ALA A 395 7.80 -18.87 -104.55
N ILE A 396 9.07 -18.55 -104.75
CA ILE A 396 10.08 -18.44 -103.67
C ILE A 396 9.80 -17.20 -102.81
N GLU A 397 9.41 -16.07 -103.39
CA GLU A 397 8.99 -14.87 -102.64
C GLU A 397 7.73 -15.12 -101.80
N ALA A 398 6.75 -15.85 -102.33
CA ALA A 398 5.57 -16.25 -101.58
C ALA A 398 5.91 -17.15 -100.38
N GLN A 399 6.79 -18.14 -100.57
CA GLN A 399 7.27 -19.02 -99.49
C GLN A 399 8.12 -18.26 -98.46
N LEU A 400 8.92 -17.28 -98.87
CA LEU A 400 9.66 -16.40 -97.96
C LEU A 400 8.73 -15.55 -97.10
N ASN A 401 7.72 -14.91 -97.72
CA ASN A 401 6.72 -14.12 -96.99
C ASN A 401 5.88 -14.99 -96.03
N GLU A 402 5.54 -16.22 -96.41
CA GLU A 402 4.89 -17.18 -95.51
C GLU A 402 5.81 -17.61 -94.35
N SER A 403 7.11 -17.83 -94.62
CA SER A 403 8.06 -18.17 -93.56
C SER A 403 8.27 -17.02 -92.57
N LEU A 404 8.26 -15.77 -93.05
CA LEU A 404 8.32 -14.56 -92.23
C LEU A 404 7.07 -14.37 -91.37
N SER A 405 5.86 -14.64 -91.90
CA SER A 405 4.63 -14.54 -91.11
C SER A 405 4.56 -15.62 -90.01
N ARG A 406 5.04 -16.84 -90.30
CA ARG A 406 5.17 -17.91 -89.28
C ARG A 406 6.21 -17.58 -88.21
N ALA A 407 7.34 -16.96 -88.58
CA ALA A 407 8.34 -16.51 -87.62
C ALA A 407 7.78 -15.42 -86.69
N ALA A 408 7.08 -14.43 -87.24
CA ALA A 408 6.43 -13.37 -86.46
C ALA A 408 5.33 -13.90 -85.51
N ALA A 409 4.56 -14.91 -85.93
CA ALA A 409 3.58 -15.58 -85.07
C ALA A 409 4.26 -16.31 -83.89
N LEU A 410 5.32 -17.07 -84.15
CA LEU A 410 6.08 -17.76 -83.09
C LEU A 410 6.76 -16.77 -82.13
N GLU A 411 7.26 -15.63 -82.61
CA GLU A 411 7.80 -14.58 -81.74
C GLU A 411 6.71 -13.92 -80.86
N ALA A 412 5.48 -13.77 -81.37
CA ALA A 412 4.35 -13.30 -80.58
C ALA A 412 3.97 -14.30 -79.48
N GLU A 413 3.79 -15.58 -79.81
CA GLU A 413 3.50 -16.66 -78.85
C GLU A 413 4.59 -16.79 -77.76
N LEU A 414 5.87 -16.66 -78.14
CA LEU A 414 7.00 -16.75 -77.21
C LEU A 414 7.05 -15.53 -76.27
N ASN A 415 6.67 -14.34 -76.75
CA ASN A 415 6.55 -13.15 -75.89
C ASN A 415 5.30 -13.20 -74.98
N GLU A 416 4.18 -13.76 -75.45
CA GLU A 416 3.00 -14.01 -74.63
C GLU A 416 3.29 -15.02 -73.50
N ALA A 417 3.95 -16.14 -73.83
CA ALA A 417 4.39 -17.13 -72.84
C ALA A 417 5.38 -16.54 -71.81
N ARG A 418 6.27 -15.62 -72.23
CA ARG A 418 7.14 -14.87 -71.30
C ARG A 418 6.35 -13.93 -70.39
N GLY A 419 5.32 -13.25 -70.91
CA GLY A 419 4.43 -12.41 -70.12
C GLY A 419 3.64 -13.22 -69.08
N ALA A 420 3.08 -14.36 -69.48
CA ALA A 420 2.41 -15.28 -68.57
C ALA A 420 3.35 -15.77 -67.45
N LEU A 421 4.57 -16.21 -67.80
CA LEU A 421 5.58 -16.67 -66.83
C LEU A 421 6.04 -15.55 -65.87
N ALA A 422 6.11 -14.30 -66.35
CA ALA A 422 6.40 -13.16 -65.48
C ALA A 422 5.26 -12.93 -64.48
N SER A 423 4.00 -12.94 -64.93
CA SER A 423 2.84 -12.77 -64.05
C SER A 423 2.69 -13.91 -63.02
N GLU A 424 3.07 -15.14 -63.39
CA GLU A 424 3.06 -16.31 -62.49
C GLU A 424 4.12 -16.14 -61.39
N ARG A 425 5.33 -15.69 -61.75
CA ARG A 425 6.40 -15.33 -60.80
C ARG A 425 6.03 -14.20 -59.86
N ASP A 426 5.39 -13.15 -60.37
CA ASP A 426 4.91 -12.04 -59.54
C ASP A 426 3.81 -12.52 -58.58
N SER A 427 2.90 -13.39 -59.04
CA SER A 427 1.85 -13.98 -58.20
C SER A 427 2.39 -14.92 -57.10
N THR A 428 3.45 -15.67 -57.39
CA THR A 428 4.09 -16.56 -56.40
C THR A 428 5.00 -15.79 -55.44
N ALA A 429 5.63 -14.70 -55.89
CA ALA A 429 6.30 -13.74 -55.01
C ALA A 429 5.32 -13.04 -54.06
N ALA A 430 4.15 -12.61 -54.55
CA ALA A 430 3.11 -12.02 -53.71
C ALA A 430 2.60 -13.02 -52.64
N ARG A 431 2.28 -14.26 -53.03
CA ARG A 431 1.88 -15.33 -52.10
C ARG A 431 2.97 -15.67 -51.07
N SER A 432 4.25 -15.65 -51.46
CA SER A 432 5.34 -15.94 -50.52
C SER A 432 5.56 -14.81 -49.51
N ALA A 433 5.37 -13.55 -49.92
CA ALA A 433 5.36 -12.39 -49.03
C ALA A 433 4.16 -12.42 -48.06
N GLU A 434 2.98 -12.80 -48.53
CA GLU A 434 1.78 -12.96 -47.69
C GLU A 434 1.94 -14.08 -46.66
N LEU A 435 2.50 -15.24 -47.06
CA LEU A 435 2.83 -16.33 -46.13
C LEU A 435 3.91 -15.94 -45.11
N ALA A 436 4.87 -15.09 -45.48
CA ALA A 436 5.84 -14.55 -44.53
C ALA A 436 5.15 -13.63 -43.50
N ALA A 437 4.30 -12.70 -43.95
CA ALA A 437 3.54 -11.81 -43.07
C ALA A 437 2.59 -12.59 -42.13
N GLN A 438 1.92 -13.63 -42.62
CA GLN A 438 1.11 -14.53 -41.78
C GLN A 438 1.97 -15.26 -40.73
N ARG A 439 3.18 -15.70 -41.10
CA ARG A 439 4.10 -16.36 -40.16
C ARG A 439 4.60 -15.41 -39.08
N ASP A 440 4.93 -14.17 -39.44
CA ASP A 440 5.33 -13.14 -38.48
C ASP A 440 4.18 -12.76 -37.54
N HIS A 441 2.94 -12.70 -38.05
CA HIS A 441 1.76 -12.50 -37.22
C HIS A 441 1.54 -13.66 -36.22
N VAL A 442 1.69 -14.92 -36.65
CA VAL A 442 1.61 -16.09 -35.75
C VAL A 442 2.72 -16.07 -34.70
N ASN A 443 3.95 -15.71 -35.07
CA ASN A 443 5.06 -15.55 -34.13
C ASN A 443 4.75 -14.46 -33.09
N HIS A 444 4.20 -13.33 -33.53
CA HIS A 444 3.81 -12.22 -32.66
C HIS A 444 2.72 -12.63 -31.66
N VAL A 445 1.62 -13.21 -32.14
CA VAL A 445 0.52 -13.72 -31.27
C VAL A 445 1.03 -14.79 -30.29
N SER A 446 1.97 -15.65 -30.71
CA SER A 446 2.60 -16.61 -29.80
C SER A 446 3.42 -15.94 -28.70
N SER A 447 4.13 -14.85 -29.01
CA SER A 447 4.89 -14.07 -28.02
C SER A 447 3.96 -13.35 -27.02
N GLU A 448 2.86 -12.77 -27.51
CA GLU A 448 1.84 -12.13 -26.66
C GLU A 448 1.15 -13.15 -25.75
N LEU A 449 0.88 -14.37 -26.24
CA LEU A 449 0.32 -15.46 -25.45
C LEU A 449 1.26 -15.88 -24.31
N ASP A 450 2.57 -16.00 -24.58
CA ASP A 450 3.54 -16.38 -23.55
C ASP A 450 3.80 -15.25 -22.54
N ASP A 451 3.75 -13.99 -22.95
CA ASP A 451 3.79 -12.85 -22.01
C ASP A 451 2.50 -12.73 -21.19
N ALA A 452 1.33 -13.00 -21.77
CA ALA A 452 0.07 -13.11 -21.03
C ALA A 452 0.11 -14.26 -20.00
N ARG A 453 0.69 -15.42 -20.36
CA ARG A 453 0.91 -16.53 -19.43
C ARG A 453 1.83 -16.15 -18.27
N LYS A 454 2.95 -15.47 -18.54
CA LYS A 454 3.84 -14.94 -17.48
C LYS A 454 3.09 -13.99 -16.53
N ARG A 455 2.29 -13.07 -17.07
CA ARG A 455 1.45 -12.14 -16.28
C ARG A 455 0.45 -12.89 -15.40
N ILE A 456 -0.21 -13.93 -15.93
CA ILE A 456 -1.14 -14.77 -15.16
C ILE A 456 -0.40 -15.52 -14.05
N SER A 457 0.79 -16.07 -14.29
CA SER A 457 1.59 -16.72 -13.24
C SER A 457 1.98 -15.74 -12.13
N MET A 458 2.46 -14.54 -12.48
CA MET A 458 2.80 -13.51 -11.49
C MET A 458 1.58 -13.10 -10.64
N LEU A 459 0.41 -12.87 -11.27
CA LEU A 459 -0.83 -12.55 -10.56
C LEU A 459 -1.34 -13.70 -9.66
N MET A 460 -1.07 -14.96 -10.03
CA MET A 460 -1.40 -16.12 -9.19
C MET A 460 -0.46 -16.25 -7.98
N GLU A 461 0.82 -15.90 -8.14
CA GLU A 461 1.82 -15.88 -7.07
C GLU A 461 1.55 -14.72 -6.10
N GLU A 462 1.34 -13.50 -6.63
CA GLU A 462 0.94 -12.32 -5.86
C GLU A 462 -0.37 -12.55 -5.08
N LYS A 463 -1.37 -13.19 -5.69
CA LYS A 463 -2.60 -13.58 -5.00
C LYS A 463 -2.38 -14.63 -3.90
N ALA A 464 -1.42 -15.53 -4.07
CA ALA A 464 -1.06 -16.50 -3.04
C ALA A 464 -0.34 -15.82 -1.86
N GLU A 465 0.54 -14.86 -2.14
CA GLU A 465 1.18 -14.00 -1.14
C GLU A 465 0.15 -13.15 -0.39
N GLN A 466 -0.73 -12.42 -1.09
CA GLN A 466 -1.85 -11.68 -0.50
C GLN A 466 -2.74 -12.57 0.36
N GLY A 467 -3.03 -13.80 -0.08
CA GLY A 467 -3.78 -14.79 0.73
C GLY A 467 -3.05 -15.20 2.02
N ALA A 468 -1.72 -15.35 1.96
CA ALA A 468 -0.90 -15.64 3.14
C ALA A 468 -0.76 -14.43 4.08
N GLU A 469 -0.68 -13.21 3.54
CA GLU A 469 -0.68 -11.98 4.32
C GLU A 469 -2.03 -11.72 4.99
N LEU A 470 -3.15 -11.93 4.28
CA LEU A 470 -4.49 -11.77 4.85
C LEU A 470 -4.75 -12.81 5.96
N ALA A 471 -4.19 -14.01 5.85
CA ALA A 471 -4.17 -15.00 6.94
C ALA A 471 -3.29 -14.58 8.14
N ARG A 472 -2.13 -13.95 7.90
CA ARG A 472 -1.28 -13.36 8.97
C ARG A 472 -1.99 -12.21 9.67
N VAL A 473 -2.51 -11.24 8.92
CA VAL A 473 -3.26 -10.09 9.44
C VAL A 473 -4.49 -10.54 10.22
N SER A 474 -5.22 -11.56 9.76
CA SER A 474 -6.34 -12.15 10.52
C SER A 474 -5.87 -12.74 11.87
N ASN A 475 -4.75 -13.48 11.88
CA ASN A 475 -4.18 -14.02 13.12
C ASN A 475 -3.66 -12.90 14.06
N ASP A 476 -3.03 -11.86 13.52
CA ASP A 476 -2.55 -10.71 14.29
C ASP A 476 -3.70 -9.89 14.86
N VAL A 477 -4.80 -9.69 14.12
CA VAL A 477 -6.02 -9.04 14.60
C VAL A 477 -6.67 -9.86 15.73
N ASN A 478 -6.73 -11.19 15.59
CA ASN A 478 -7.23 -12.06 16.67
C ASN A 478 -6.32 -11.99 17.92
N ALA A 479 -5.00 -12.03 17.75
CA ALA A 479 -4.05 -11.91 18.87
C ALA A 479 -4.07 -10.50 19.52
N LEU A 480 -4.30 -9.44 18.74
CA LEU A 480 -4.50 -8.09 19.26
C LEU A 480 -5.83 -7.97 20.00
N ARG A 481 -6.90 -8.62 19.52
CA ARG A 481 -8.19 -8.68 20.20
C ARG A 481 -8.10 -9.41 21.54
N GLU A 482 -7.47 -10.57 21.60
CA GLU A 482 -7.24 -11.29 22.88
C GLU A 482 -6.41 -10.46 23.86
N ARG A 483 -5.39 -9.73 23.36
CA ARG A 483 -4.61 -8.78 24.18
C ARG A 483 -5.45 -7.59 24.64
N ALA A 484 -6.34 -7.06 23.81
CA ALA A 484 -7.24 -5.97 24.17
C ALA A 484 -8.26 -6.41 25.22
N GLU A 485 -8.92 -7.56 25.03
CA GLU A 485 -9.87 -8.13 26.01
C GLU A 485 -9.17 -8.51 27.34
N SER A 486 -7.90 -8.90 27.30
CA SER A 486 -7.06 -9.12 28.49
C SER A 486 -6.65 -7.80 29.16
N ALA A 487 -6.27 -6.79 28.38
CA ALA A 487 -5.95 -5.46 28.89
C ALA A 487 -7.18 -4.76 29.50
N GLU A 488 -8.36 -4.92 28.91
CA GLU A 488 -9.64 -4.42 29.43
C GLU A 488 -9.98 -5.08 30.76
N LYS A 489 -9.90 -6.42 30.86
CA LYS A 489 -10.07 -7.15 32.14
C LYS A 489 -9.10 -6.64 33.20
N ASN A 490 -7.81 -6.57 32.88
CA ASN A 490 -6.78 -6.03 33.80
C ASN A 490 -7.04 -4.56 34.19
N ALA A 491 -7.53 -3.73 33.27
CA ALA A 491 -7.88 -2.34 33.54
C ALA A 491 -9.13 -2.22 34.43
N THR A 492 -10.14 -3.08 34.25
CA THR A 492 -11.32 -3.12 35.13
C THR A 492 -10.97 -3.63 36.54
N ASP A 493 -10.09 -4.62 36.66
CA ASP A 493 -9.58 -5.09 37.96
C ASP A 493 -8.68 -4.05 38.63
N LEU A 494 -7.85 -3.32 37.88
CA LEU A 494 -7.07 -2.19 38.40
C LEU A 494 -7.97 -1.03 38.83
N ALA A 495 -8.97 -0.66 38.04
CA ALA A 495 -9.93 0.38 38.40
C ALA A 495 -10.72 0.00 39.66
N LYS A 496 -11.16 -1.27 39.77
CA LYS A 496 -11.82 -1.78 40.97
C LYS A 496 -10.89 -1.74 42.20
N ARG A 497 -9.64 -2.20 42.08
CA ARG A 497 -8.65 -2.13 43.17
C ARG A 497 -8.27 -0.71 43.53
N LEU A 498 -8.24 0.23 42.59
CA LEU A 498 -8.01 1.64 42.85
C LEU A 498 -9.19 2.26 43.60
N VAL A 499 -10.44 1.97 43.22
CA VAL A 499 -11.62 2.44 43.97
C VAL A 499 -11.69 1.83 45.37
N GLU A 500 -11.43 0.53 45.52
CA GLU A 500 -11.35 -0.14 46.83
C GLU A 500 -10.23 0.41 47.70
N LYS A 501 -9.08 0.77 47.10
CA LYS A 501 -7.95 1.38 47.80
C LYS A 501 -8.18 2.85 48.14
N GLU A 502 -8.70 3.66 47.23
CA GLU A 502 -9.02 5.08 47.48
C GLU A 502 -10.08 5.21 48.59
N GLN A 503 -11.10 4.34 48.61
CA GLN A 503 -12.07 4.30 49.71
C GLN A 503 -11.47 3.84 51.05
N GLY A 504 -10.47 2.95 51.02
CA GLY A 504 -9.69 2.57 52.20
C GLY A 504 -8.82 3.72 52.70
N ASP A 505 -7.96 4.24 51.84
CA ASP A 505 -7.00 5.31 52.11
C ASP A 505 -7.72 6.62 52.54
N GLU A 506 -8.86 6.98 51.95
CA GLU A 506 -9.65 8.17 52.35
C GLU A 506 -10.32 7.99 53.73
N SER A 507 -10.81 6.78 54.04
CA SER A 507 -11.33 6.43 55.36
C SER A 507 -10.23 6.44 56.44
N GLU A 508 -9.06 5.89 56.11
CA GLU A 508 -7.89 5.88 57.00
C GLU A 508 -7.37 7.31 57.22
N LEU A 509 -7.20 8.12 56.17
CA LEU A 509 -6.83 9.54 56.28
C LEU A 509 -7.83 10.35 57.11
N ALA A 510 -9.14 10.15 56.93
CA ALA A 510 -10.15 10.81 57.75
C ALA A 510 -10.10 10.37 59.22
N SER A 511 -9.75 9.11 59.48
CA SER A 511 -9.56 8.59 60.85
C SER A 511 -8.29 9.16 61.51
N LEU A 512 -7.16 9.19 60.78
CA LEU A 512 -5.89 9.74 61.22
C LEU A 512 -5.99 11.25 61.44
N GLN A 513 -6.67 11.99 60.56
CA GLN A 513 -6.90 13.43 60.72
C GLN A 513 -7.74 13.73 61.97
N ARG A 514 -8.77 12.93 62.26
CA ARG A 514 -9.54 13.02 63.52
C ARG A 514 -8.68 12.68 64.74
N GLN A 515 -7.86 11.64 64.65
CA GLN A 515 -6.96 11.22 65.74
C GLN A 515 -5.90 12.29 66.05
N ILE A 516 -5.23 12.84 65.04
CA ILE A 516 -4.24 13.92 65.16
C ILE A 516 -4.91 15.18 65.72
N SER A 517 -6.11 15.53 65.26
CA SER A 517 -6.86 16.68 65.80
C SER A 517 -7.24 16.49 67.27
N ALA A 518 -7.66 15.29 67.66
CA ALA A 518 -7.97 14.95 69.05
C ALA A 518 -6.72 14.96 69.94
N GLN A 519 -5.60 14.41 69.46
CA GLN A 519 -4.31 14.46 70.15
C GLN A 519 -3.78 15.89 70.30
N ALA A 520 -3.84 16.72 69.25
CA ALA A 520 -3.43 18.12 69.30
C ALA A 520 -4.24 18.92 70.34
N ASN A 521 -5.56 18.72 70.38
CA ASN A 521 -6.42 19.35 71.40
C ASN A 521 -6.12 18.85 72.81
N ALA A 522 -5.85 17.55 72.99
CA ALA A 522 -5.47 16.97 74.27
C ALA A 522 -4.11 17.49 74.77
N HIS A 523 -3.11 17.57 73.88
CA HIS A 523 -1.80 18.12 74.20
C HIS A 523 -1.86 19.62 74.50
N SER A 524 -2.63 20.41 73.72
CA SER A 524 -2.83 21.84 74.03
C SER A 524 -3.40 22.02 75.43
N LYS A 525 -4.46 21.27 75.77
CA LYS A 525 -5.06 21.32 77.10
C LYS A 525 -4.08 20.91 78.20
N ALA A 526 -3.31 19.84 77.99
CA ALA A 526 -2.28 19.40 78.95
C ALA A 526 -1.18 20.46 79.15
N TYR A 527 -0.78 21.19 78.10
CA TYR A 527 0.16 22.31 78.22
C TYR A 527 -0.45 23.50 78.98
N ASP A 528 -1.73 23.83 78.76
CA ASP A 528 -2.43 24.89 79.49
C ASP A 528 -2.61 24.54 80.98
N ASP A 529 -2.94 23.28 81.29
CA ASP A 529 -3.06 22.76 82.66
C ASP A 529 -1.67 22.76 83.38
N LEU A 530 -0.61 22.28 82.71
CA LEU A 530 0.77 22.33 83.22
C LEU A 530 1.25 23.77 83.45
N ARG A 531 0.94 24.69 82.54
CA ARG A 531 1.25 26.11 82.67
C ARG A 531 0.55 26.72 83.88
N THR A 532 -0.74 26.44 84.04
CA THR A 532 -1.54 26.94 85.17
C THR A 532 -0.99 26.41 86.49
N ASN A 533 -0.58 25.13 86.54
CA ASN A 533 0.07 24.53 87.70
C ASN A 533 1.42 25.22 88.00
N ALA A 534 2.26 25.45 86.99
CA ALA A 534 3.53 26.17 87.16
C ALA A 534 3.35 27.62 87.67
N GLU A 535 2.34 28.34 87.19
CA GLU A 535 1.99 29.68 87.67
C GLU A 535 1.52 29.66 89.14
N GLN A 536 0.81 28.61 89.56
CA GLN A 536 0.45 28.37 90.97
C GLN A 536 1.69 28.06 91.84
N TRP A 537 2.60 27.18 91.39
CA TRP A 537 3.85 26.87 92.10
C TRP A 537 4.75 28.09 92.29
N VAL A 538 4.91 28.93 91.28
CA VAL A 538 5.66 30.19 91.39
C VAL A 538 5.03 31.12 92.44
N THR A 539 3.70 31.19 92.48
CA THR A 539 2.96 32.01 93.45
C THR A 539 3.12 31.46 94.88
N TYR A 540 2.97 30.15 95.06
CA TYR A 540 3.15 29.46 96.34
C TYR A 540 4.59 29.59 96.87
N ALA A 541 5.60 29.39 96.02
CA ALA A 541 7.01 29.56 96.40
C ALA A 541 7.32 31.00 96.83
N LYS A 542 6.70 31.99 96.19
CA LYS A 542 6.87 33.42 96.55
C LYS A 542 6.25 33.76 97.91
N ASP A 543 5.04 33.29 98.19
CA ASP A 543 4.37 33.46 99.49
C ASP A 543 5.11 32.68 100.60
N LEU A 544 5.52 31.44 100.34
CA LEU A 544 6.29 30.61 101.29
C LEU A 544 7.62 31.27 101.66
N ARG A 545 8.34 31.83 100.68
CA ARG A 545 9.58 32.60 100.91
C ARG A 545 9.32 33.84 101.76
N GLN A 546 8.32 34.65 101.40
CA GLN A 546 7.97 35.86 102.14
C GLN A 546 7.56 35.57 103.59
N ARG A 547 6.86 34.45 103.83
CA ARG A 547 6.54 33.96 105.18
C ARG A 547 7.77 33.48 105.96
N LEU A 548 8.70 32.77 105.31
CA LEU A 548 9.95 32.32 105.93
C LEU A 548 10.85 33.50 106.35
N ASP A 549 11.01 34.50 105.48
CA ASP A 549 11.83 35.68 105.76
C ASP A 549 11.27 36.47 106.96
N VAL A 550 9.94 36.71 106.99
CA VAL A 550 9.27 37.42 108.10
C VAL A 550 9.28 36.62 109.41
N ALA A 551 9.11 35.30 109.34
CA ALA A 551 9.06 34.44 110.52
C ALA A 551 10.45 34.20 111.14
N ASN A 552 11.51 34.08 110.34
CA ASN A 552 12.84 33.76 110.86
C ASN A 552 13.43 34.89 111.71
N GLU A 553 13.54 36.12 111.20
CA GLU A 553 14.23 37.18 111.96
C GLU A 553 13.44 37.67 113.18
N LYS A 554 12.16 38.03 113.01
CA LYS A 554 11.37 38.66 114.08
C LYS A 554 10.97 37.68 115.18
N ILE A 555 10.58 36.45 114.84
CA ILE A 555 10.10 35.50 115.85
C ILE A 555 11.28 34.91 116.61
N LEU A 556 12.35 34.44 115.95
CA LEU A 556 13.48 33.83 116.67
C LEU A 556 14.11 34.78 117.70
N PHE A 557 14.32 36.06 117.36
CA PHE A 557 14.93 37.00 118.28
C PHE A 557 14.02 37.41 119.44
N ILE A 558 12.74 37.72 119.18
CA ILE A 558 11.80 38.17 120.22
C ILE A 558 11.42 37.00 121.14
N ASP A 559 11.17 35.83 120.59
CA ASP A 559 10.66 34.65 121.31
C ASP A 559 11.77 34.01 122.17
N ALA A 560 13.00 33.89 121.65
CA ALA A 560 14.15 33.46 122.45
C ALA A 560 14.47 34.45 123.59
N ARG A 561 14.41 35.76 123.30
CA ARG A 561 14.61 36.80 124.32
C ARG A 561 13.52 36.76 125.40
N SER A 562 12.24 36.75 125.04
CA SER A 562 11.15 36.74 126.03
C SER A 562 11.10 35.44 126.83
N THR A 563 11.43 34.30 126.21
CA THR A 563 11.52 33.02 126.91
C THR A 563 12.70 32.99 127.89
N GLY A 564 13.87 33.50 127.48
CA GLY A 564 15.02 33.69 128.36
C GLY A 564 14.70 34.63 129.53
N GLU A 565 14.07 35.78 129.27
CA GLU A 565 13.62 36.72 130.30
C GLU A 565 12.62 36.06 131.28
N VAL A 566 11.63 35.30 130.81
CA VAL A 566 10.64 34.63 131.68
C VAL A 566 11.25 33.47 132.47
N ALA A 567 12.15 32.68 131.87
CA ALA A 567 12.87 31.61 132.56
C ALA A 567 13.80 32.17 133.64
N LEU A 568 14.55 33.24 133.33
CA LEU A 568 15.36 33.98 134.29
C LEU A 568 14.51 34.53 135.43
N MET A 569 13.40 35.22 135.14
CA MET A 569 12.51 35.78 136.17
C MET A 569 11.93 34.68 137.10
N ARG A 570 11.44 33.57 136.54
CA ARG A 570 10.90 32.45 137.33
C ARG A 570 11.95 31.81 138.24
N ARG A 571 13.20 31.69 137.78
CA ARG A 571 14.27 31.10 138.60
C ARG A 571 14.87 32.09 139.60
N LEU A 572 15.02 33.36 139.24
CA LEU A 572 15.42 34.42 140.17
C LEU A 572 14.46 34.51 141.35
N ALA A 573 13.15 34.35 141.11
CA ALA A 573 12.16 34.24 142.18
C ALA A 573 12.42 33.03 143.12
N VAL A 574 12.65 31.84 142.55
CA VAL A 574 12.94 30.61 143.32
C VAL A 574 14.25 30.67 144.11
N GLU A 575 15.30 31.30 143.57
CA GLU A 575 16.58 31.40 144.27
C GLU A 575 16.61 32.61 145.24
N LEU A 576 15.79 33.65 145.04
CA LEU A 576 15.49 34.69 146.05
C LEU A 576 14.75 34.09 147.26
N GLU A 577 13.71 33.29 147.02
CA GLU A 577 12.98 32.51 148.03
C GLU A 577 13.94 31.65 148.88
N ARG A 578 14.98 31.12 148.25
CA ARG A 578 15.99 30.27 148.87
C ARG A 578 17.04 31.02 149.70
N MET A 579 17.30 32.28 149.37
CA MET A 579 18.36 33.10 149.98
C MET A 579 17.84 34.07 151.04
N LYS A 580 16.59 34.56 150.90
CA LYS A 580 15.99 35.53 151.82
C LYS A 580 14.45 35.43 151.82
N PRO A 581 13.86 34.47 152.56
CA PRO A 581 12.43 34.14 152.46
C PRO A 581 11.50 35.29 152.87
N ASP A 582 11.93 36.19 153.76
CA ASP A 582 11.14 37.36 154.22
C ASP A 582 11.20 38.57 153.26
N HIS A 583 11.79 38.43 152.07
CA HIS A 583 11.88 39.52 151.10
C HIS A 583 10.53 39.74 150.40
N GLU A 584 10.11 41.00 150.19
CA GLU A 584 8.81 41.34 149.56
C GLU A 584 8.57 40.70 148.18
N LEU A 585 9.65 40.35 147.47
CA LEU A 585 9.63 39.67 146.17
C LEU A 585 9.43 38.14 146.25
N VAL A 586 9.36 37.56 147.45
CA VAL A 586 9.03 36.14 147.70
C VAL A 586 7.53 35.97 147.97
N LEU A 587 6.85 37.02 148.47
CA LEU A 587 5.41 37.01 148.68
C LEU A 587 4.66 36.81 147.35
N ARG A 588 3.85 35.74 147.29
CA ARG A 588 3.17 35.28 146.07
C ARG A 588 2.29 36.35 145.43
N GLU A 589 1.62 37.18 146.22
CA GLU A 589 0.80 38.30 145.74
C GLU A 589 1.65 39.39 145.08
N ALA A 590 2.81 39.74 145.66
CA ALA A 590 3.74 40.71 145.09
C ALA A 590 4.37 40.18 143.79
N GLN A 591 4.71 38.88 143.73
CA GLN A 591 5.14 38.24 142.49
C GLN A 591 4.05 38.24 141.42
N GLN A 592 2.82 37.85 141.75
CA GLN A 592 1.70 37.85 140.80
C GLN A 592 1.37 39.25 140.30
N LYS A 593 1.46 40.27 141.16
CA LYS A 593 1.24 41.67 140.77
C LYS A 593 2.36 42.16 139.85
N LEU A 594 3.64 41.96 140.22
CA LEU A 594 4.78 42.36 139.39
C LEU A 594 4.80 41.63 138.03
N ILE A 595 4.48 40.33 138.01
CA ILE A 595 4.39 39.53 136.77
C ILE A 595 3.18 39.98 135.95
N GLY A 596 2.05 40.28 136.59
CA GLY A 596 0.83 40.79 135.95
C GLY A 596 1.04 42.16 135.30
N ASP A 597 1.64 43.11 136.03
CA ASP A 597 1.96 44.46 135.54
C ASP A 597 2.98 44.40 134.39
N LYS A 598 4.02 43.55 134.50
CA LYS A 598 5.02 43.38 133.44
C LYS A 598 4.44 42.68 132.20
N MET A 599 3.55 41.71 132.37
CA MET A 599 2.79 41.14 131.25
C MET A 599 1.84 42.15 130.62
N ALA A 600 1.12 42.95 131.42
CA ALA A 600 0.25 44.01 130.91
C ALA A 600 1.03 45.03 130.07
N GLN A 601 2.21 45.44 130.53
CA GLN A 601 3.08 46.37 129.82
C GLN A 601 3.63 45.77 128.52
N GLN A 602 4.07 44.51 128.53
CA GLN A 602 4.57 43.82 127.33
C GLN A 602 3.46 43.48 126.32
N LEU A 603 2.24 43.18 126.78
CA LEU A 603 1.08 42.94 125.92
C LEU A 603 0.57 44.26 125.31
N ALA A 604 0.58 45.35 126.07
CA ALA A 604 0.25 46.67 125.56
C ALA A 604 1.22 47.10 124.43
N GLN A 605 2.52 46.82 124.57
CA GLN A 605 3.52 47.01 123.50
C GLN A 605 3.27 46.13 122.25
N LYS A 606 2.52 45.03 122.39
CA LYS A 606 2.10 44.13 121.29
C LYS A 606 0.69 44.44 120.76
N GLY A 607 0.02 45.48 121.26
CA GLY A 607 -1.34 45.85 120.86
C GLY A 607 -2.47 45.06 121.57
N TYR A 608 -2.23 44.57 122.79
CA TYR A 608 -3.20 43.81 123.59
C TYR A 608 -3.31 44.38 125.02
N ARG A 609 -4.52 44.51 125.54
CA ARG A 609 -4.80 44.92 126.92
C ARG A 609 -5.03 43.67 127.77
N TYR A 610 -4.19 43.50 128.79
CA TYR A 610 -4.33 42.46 129.80
C TYR A 610 -4.99 43.04 131.04
N ASP A 611 -6.02 42.37 131.56
CA ASP A 611 -6.58 42.66 132.87
C ASP A 611 -6.01 41.68 133.91
N PRO A 612 -5.13 42.13 134.83
CA PRO A 612 -4.50 41.24 135.81
C PRO A 612 -5.48 40.69 136.87
N ALA A 613 -6.70 41.25 137.01
CA ALA A 613 -7.70 40.73 137.94
C ALA A 613 -8.50 39.53 137.36
N THR A 614 -8.66 39.47 136.03
CA THR A 614 -9.45 38.43 135.35
C THR A 614 -8.61 37.48 134.48
N ALA A 615 -7.33 37.78 134.29
CA ALA A 615 -6.40 37.06 133.41
C ALA A 615 -6.83 37.02 131.92
N VAL A 616 -7.72 37.91 131.50
CA VAL A 616 -8.20 38.01 130.12
C VAL A 616 -7.29 38.93 129.31
N MET A 617 -6.89 38.49 128.11
CA MET A 617 -6.27 39.33 127.08
C MET A 617 -7.33 39.76 126.08
N SER A 618 -7.44 41.08 125.88
CA SER A 618 -8.24 41.70 124.82
C SER A 618 -7.32 42.39 123.82
N LYS A 619 -7.69 42.46 122.54
CA LYS A 619 -6.92 43.24 121.56
C LYS A 619 -7.24 44.73 121.76
N ILE A 620 -6.22 45.59 121.72
CA ILE A 620 -6.44 47.03 121.66
C ILE A 620 -6.89 47.32 120.24
N GLU A 621 -8.17 47.67 120.06
CA GLU A 621 -8.70 48.07 118.77
C GLU A 621 -8.15 49.44 118.38
N SER A 622 -7.59 49.50 117.18
CA SER A 622 -7.04 50.68 116.49
C SER A 622 -7.31 50.54 115.01
#